data_AF-A0A419WF63-F1
#
_entry.id   AF-A0A419WF63-F1
#
_cell.length_a   1.000
_cell.length_b   1.000
_cell.length_c   1.000
_cell.angle_alpha   90.00
_cell.angle_beta   90.00
_cell.angle_gamma   90.00
#
_symmetry.space_group_name_H-M   'P 1'
#
loop_
_entity.id
_entity.type
_entity.pdbx_description
1 polymer ?
#
loop_
_entity_poly.entity_id
_entity_poly.type
_entity_poly.pdbx_seq_one_letter_code
_entity_poly.pdbx_strand_id
1 'polypeptide(L)'
;MMDVRERFPELLQTREYVKPKETVSYEEINFREFAKQIFKSDDKFIELNDFEVIRQSIISTFGNDTSCFEEKGEIETFKINNLFFYQPTVGIDGPQYSHVDDPVFVIKLKHRNILYNGYHRTFANIIKDVKTIDALTIKLG
;
A
#
# COMPACT_ATOMS: atom_id res chain seq x y z
N MET A 1 -20.29 2.80 -10.44
CA MET A 1 -19.11 3.01 -9.58
C MET A 1 -18.45 4.27 -10.12
N MET A 2 -18.35 5.35 -9.34
CA MET A 2 -17.75 6.61 -9.83
C MET A 2 -16.23 6.44 -9.99
N ASP A 3 -15.69 6.97 -11.07
CA ASP A 3 -14.25 6.90 -11.36
C ASP A 3 -13.48 7.79 -10.37
N VAL A 4 -12.36 7.30 -9.86
CA VAL A 4 -11.48 8.07 -8.97
C VAL A 4 -10.94 9.32 -9.68
N ARG A 5 -10.79 9.25 -11.00
CA ARG A 5 -10.36 10.37 -11.84
C ARG A 5 -11.35 11.53 -11.85
N GLU A 6 -12.64 11.21 -11.84
CA GLU A 6 -13.70 12.22 -11.79
C GLU A 6 -13.86 12.79 -10.38
N ARG A 7 -13.65 11.96 -9.36
CA ARG A 7 -13.89 12.34 -7.96
C ARG A 7 -12.75 13.13 -7.33
N PHE A 8 -11.51 12.86 -7.73
CA PHE A 8 -10.31 13.48 -7.16
C PHE A 8 -9.33 13.95 -8.26
N PRO A 9 -9.79 14.74 -9.25
CA PRO A 9 -8.94 15.17 -10.36
C PRO A 9 -7.71 15.96 -9.90
N GLU A 10 -7.81 16.67 -8.77
CA GLU A 10 -6.73 17.46 -8.18
C GLU A 10 -5.61 16.61 -7.55
N LEU A 11 -5.88 15.34 -7.29
CA LEU A 11 -4.91 14.40 -6.71
C LEU A 11 -4.16 13.59 -7.77
N LEU A 12 -4.56 13.72 -9.05
CA LEU A 12 -3.97 12.98 -10.15
C LEU A 12 -2.63 13.57 -10.57
N GLN A 13 -1.69 12.70 -10.91
CA GLN A 13 -0.42 13.06 -11.53
C GLN A 13 -0.11 12.05 -12.64
N THR A 14 0.22 12.54 -13.82
CA THR A 14 0.71 11.69 -14.91
C THR A 14 2.22 11.52 -14.77
N ARG A 15 2.69 10.26 -14.71
CA ARG A 15 4.10 9.94 -14.78
C ARG A 15 4.45 9.35 -16.13
N GLU A 16 5.54 9.82 -16.71
CA GLU A 16 6.14 9.23 -17.89
C GLU A 16 7.27 8.28 -17.49
N TYR A 17 7.20 7.03 -17.95
CA TYR A 17 8.27 6.06 -17.79
C TYR A 17 8.90 5.75 -19.14
N VAL A 18 10.18 6.08 -19.27
CA VAL A 18 10.96 5.83 -20.48
C VAL A 18 11.54 4.42 -20.41
N LYS A 19 11.04 3.52 -21.26
CA LYS A 19 11.66 2.23 -21.55
C LYS A 19 12.57 2.35 -22.77
N PRO A 20 13.49 1.40 -23.00
CA PRO A 20 14.43 1.43 -24.13
C PRO A 20 13.82 1.56 -25.54
N LYS A 21 12.48 1.45 -25.71
CA LYS A 21 11.77 1.55 -27.00
C LYS A 21 10.39 2.23 -26.95
N GLU A 22 9.94 2.69 -25.78
CA GLU A 22 8.61 3.29 -25.62
C GLU A 22 8.61 4.23 -24.41
N THR A 23 7.85 5.33 -24.51
CA THR A 23 7.45 6.11 -23.33
C THR A 23 6.04 5.68 -22.96
N VAL A 24 5.87 5.13 -21.75
CA VAL A 24 4.56 4.76 -21.22
C VAL A 24 4.17 5.81 -20.21
N SER A 25 3.05 6.50 -20.46
CA SER A 25 2.42 7.36 -19.46
C SER A 25 1.46 6.54 -18.63
N TYR A 26 1.52 6.67 -17.31
CA TYR A 26 0.49 6.13 -16.42
C TYR A 26 0.10 7.17 -15.39
N GLU A 27 -1.16 7.12 -14.96
CA GLU A 27 -1.68 8.02 -13.95
C GLU A 27 -1.48 7.41 -12.56
N GLU A 28 -0.94 8.22 -11.66
CA GLU A 28 -0.90 7.97 -10.23
C GLU A 28 -1.86 8.92 -9.50
N ILE A 29 -2.31 8.49 -8.33
CA ILE A 29 -2.97 9.36 -7.37
C ILE A 29 -2.02 9.66 -6.22
N ASN A 30 -2.07 10.88 -5.68
CA ASN A 30 -1.51 11.20 -4.37
C ASN A 30 -2.30 10.46 -3.28
N PHE A 31 -1.80 9.29 -2.91
CA PHE A 31 -2.44 8.39 -1.98
C PHE A 31 -2.48 8.94 -0.56
N ARG A 32 -1.50 9.74 -0.15
CA ARG A 32 -1.48 10.41 1.17
C ARG A 32 -2.64 11.37 1.34
N GLU A 33 -2.82 12.28 0.38
CA GLU A 33 -3.93 13.24 0.42
C GLU A 33 -5.27 12.54 0.21
N PHE A 34 -5.34 11.55 -0.69
CA PHE A 34 -6.55 10.73 -0.88
C PHE A 34 -6.98 10.04 0.42
N ALA A 35 -6.06 9.35 1.12
CA ALA A 35 -6.34 8.65 2.35
C ALA A 35 -6.80 9.60 3.46
N LYS A 36 -6.19 10.79 3.58
CA LYS A 36 -6.60 11.83 4.54
C LYS A 36 -8.04 12.30 4.28
N GLN A 37 -8.40 12.55 3.01
CA GLN A 37 -9.76 12.95 2.66
C GLN A 37 -10.79 11.84 2.94
N ILE A 38 -10.46 10.59 2.64
CA ILE A 38 -11.39 9.46 2.82
C ILE A 38 -11.56 9.05 4.28
N PHE A 39 -10.46 8.91 5.03
CA PHE A 39 -10.51 8.42 6.41
C PHE A 39 -10.84 9.50 7.44
N LYS A 40 -10.74 10.79 7.06
CA LYS A 40 -10.92 11.93 7.99
C LYS A 40 -10.11 11.75 9.27
N SER A 41 -8.89 11.24 9.13
CA SER A 41 -7.99 10.94 10.24
C SER A 41 -6.70 11.72 10.15
N ASP A 42 -5.95 11.71 11.24
CA ASP A 42 -4.54 12.13 11.24
C ASP A 42 -3.73 11.36 10.20
N ASP A 43 -2.60 11.96 9.85
CA ASP A 43 -1.69 11.43 8.86
C ASP A 43 -1.09 10.08 9.30
N LYS A 44 -1.34 9.03 8.52
CA LYS A 44 -0.88 7.66 8.78
C LYS A 44 0.34 7.29 7.95
N PHE A 45 1.02 8.27 7.37
CA PHE A 45 2.21 8.05 6.56
C PHE A 45 3.46 8.13 7.42
N ILE A 46 4.24 7.06 7.43
CA ILE A 46 5.57 7.03 8.03
C ILE A 46 6.59 7.56 7.02
N GLU A 47 7.63 8.22 7.53
CA GLU A 47 8.70 8.75 6.70
C GLU A 47 9.54 7.62 6.09
N LEU A 48 10.08 7.84 4.89
CA LEU A 48 10.80 6.80 4.15
C LEU A 48 12.04 6.29 4.92
N ASN A 49 12.74 7.16 5.62
CA ASN A 49 13.89 6.77 6.45
C ASN A 49 13.48 5.82 7.58
N ASP A 50 12.34 6.06 8.23
CA ASP A 50 11.82 5.18 9.28
C ASP A 50 11.44 3.82 8.68
N PHE A 51 10.85 3.81 7.49
CA PHE A 51 10.52 2.59 6.77
C PHE A 51 11.76 1.76 6.41
N GLU A 52 12.83 2.39 5.92
CA GLU A 52 14.08 1.68 5.58
C GLU A 52 14.70 1.00 6.81
N VAL A 53 14.64 1.61 8.00
CA VAL A 53 15.10 0.96 9.24
C VAL A 53 14.27 -0.30 9.56
N ILE A 54 12.96 -0.23 9.37
CA ILE A 54 12.05 -1.38 9.55
C ILE A 54 12.39 -2.46 8.54
N ARG A 55 12.58 -2.10 7.26
CA ARG A 55 12.94 -3.03 6.19
C ARG A 55 14.24 -3.76 6.49
N GLN A 56 15.28 -3.07 6.95
CA GLN A 56 16.54 -3.71 7.34
C GLN A 56 16.34 -4.68 8.52
N SER A 57 15.44 -4.36 9.45
CA SER A 57 15.12 -5.25 10.57
C SER A 57 14.42 -6.54 10.11
N ILE A 58 13.55 -6.46 9.08
CA ILE A 58 12.94 -7.64 8.45
C ILE A 58 14.01 -8.51 7.80
N ILE A 59 14.89 -7.93 6.99
CA ILE A 59 16.00 -8.65 6.35
C ILE A 59 16.88 -9.32 7.40
N SER A 60 17.23 -8.60 8.48
CA SER A 60 18.05 -9.17 9.56
C SER A 60 17.35 -10.31 10.31
N THR A 61 16.02 -10.29 10.43
CA THR A 61 15.24 -11.28 11.20
C THR A 61 14.91 -12.52 10.36
N PHE A 62 14.57 -12.34 9.09
CA PHE A 62 14.02 -13.38 8.22
C PHE A 62 14.91 -13.73 7.02
N GLY A 63 15.99 -12.98 6.79
CA GLY A 63 16.92 -13.16 5.66
C GLY A 63 16.44 -12.59 4.32
N ASN A 64 15.19 -12.15 4.23
CA ASN A 64 14.59 -11.51 3.05
C ASN A 64 13.43 -10.58 3.49
N ASP A 65 13.00 -9.67 2.61
CA ASP A 65 11.96 -8.67 2.92
C ASP A 65 10.60 -8.95 2.26
N THR A 66 10.46 -10.01 1.45
CA THR A 66 9.24 -10.26 0.66
C THR A 66 8.73 -11.69 0.84
N SER A 67 9.54 -12.70 0.51
CA SER A 67 9.16 -14.12 0.64
C SER A 67 8.83 -14.53 2.08
N CYS A 68 9.35 -13.84 3.08
CA CYS A 68 9.10 -14.09 4.49
C CYS A 68 7.61 -13.95 4.87
N PHE A 69 6.84 -13.12 4.16
CA PHE A 69 5.40 -13.00 4.38
C PHE A 69 4.65 -14.27 3.97
N GLU A 70 5.05 -14.91 2.87
CA GLU A 70 4.44 -16.16 2.41
C GLU A 70 4.92 -17.35 3.26
N GLU A 71 6.20 -17.35 3.65
CA GLU A 71 6.80 -18.46 4.40
C GLU A 71 6.46 -18.48 5.89
N LYS A 72 6.29 -17.31 6.51
CA LYS A 72 6.17 -17.13 7.96
C LYS A 72 4.96 -16.29 8.37
N GLY A 73 4.25 -15.68 7.43
CA GLY A 73 3.14 -14.80 7.73
C GLY A 73 1.92 -15.55 8.25
N GLU A 74 1.22 -14.92 9.18
CA GLU A 74 -0.11 -15.35 9.63
C GLU A 74 -1.17 -14.55 8.87
N ILE A 75 -2.26 -15.19 8.44
CA ILE A 75 -3.40 -14.48 7.85
C ILE A 75 -4.17 -13.78 8.97
N GLU A 76 -4.28 -12.46 8.87
CA GLU A 76 -5.07 -11.61 9.76
C GLU A 76 -5.89 -10.61 8.93
N THR A 77 -7.10 -10.26 9.41
CA THR A 77 -7.95 -9.24 8.78
C THR A 77 -7.78 -7.89 9.49
N PHE A 78 -7.48 -6.83 8.74
CA PHE A 78 -7.31 -5.47 9.26
C PHE A 78 -8.40 -4.53 8.79
N LYS A 79 -8.80 -3.58 9.64
CA LYS A 79 -9.48 -2.38 9.15
C LYS A 79 -8.50 -1.54 8.35
N ILE A 80 -8.84 -1.19 7.12
CA ILE A 80 -7.93 -0.46 6.22
C ILE A 80 -7.54 0.89 6.84
N ASN A 81 -8.49 1.56 7.47
CA ASN A 81 -8.23 2.84 8.14
C ASN A 81 -7.33 2.71 9.39
N ASN A 82 -6.95 1.51 9.84
CA ASN A 82 -6.00 1.31 10.95
C ASN A 82 -4.56 1.05 10.46
N LEU A 83 -4.36 0.96 9.15
CA LEU A 83 -3.04 0.75 8.56
C LEU A 83 -2.25 2.06 8.49
N PHE A 84 -0.93 1.92 8.63
CA PHE A 84 0.06 2.94 8.32
C PHE A 84 0.64 2.67 6.93
N PHE A 85 1.04 3.73 6.25
CA PHE A 85 1.52 3.70 4.87
C PHE A 85 2.89 4.37 4.79
N TYR A 86 3.67 4.09 3.75
CA TYR A 86 4.93 4.77 3.49
C TYR A 86 5.06 5.21 2.02
N GLN A 87 4.30 4.60 1.11
CA GLN A 87 4.28 4.96 -0.31
C GLN A 87 3.26 6.07 -0.57
N PRO A 88 3.68 7.30 -0.90
CA PRO A 88 2.79 8.46 -0.97
C PRO A 88 1.91 8.49 -2.24
N THR A 89 2.27 7.74 -3.28
CA THR A 89 1.54 7.69 -4.56
C THR A 89 1.21 6.26 -4.96
N VAL A 90 0.10 6.06 -5.68
CA VAL A 90 -0.32 4.74 -6.18
C VAL A 90 -0.82 4.88 -7.61
N GLY A 91 -0.37 4.02 -8.52
CA GLY A 91 -0.90 3.98 -9.89
C GLY A 91 -2.37 3.55 -9.94
N ILE A 92 -3.16 4.25 -10.74
CA ILE A 92 -4.61 4.03 -10.84
C ILE A 92 -4.92 2.76 -11.65
N ASP A 93 -4.10 2.49 -12.67
CA ASP A 93 -4.14 1.27 -13.50
C ASP A 93 -2.85 0.45 -13.34
N GLY A 94 -2.36 0.32 -12.10
CA GLY A 94 -1.18 -0.47 -11.81
C GLY A 94 -1.33 -1.92 -12.29
N PRO A 95 -0.23 -2.57 -12.74
CA PRO A 95 -0.30 -3.92 -13.25
C PRO A 95 -0.84 -4.89 -12.20
N GLN A 96 -1.95 -5.56 -12.54
CA GLN A 96 -2.60 -6.55 -11.68
C GLN A 96 -1.92 -7.91 -11.86
N TYR A 97 -0.72 -8.07 -11.33
CA TYR A 97 -0.06 -9.38 -11.23
C TYR A 97 -0.68 -10.27 -10.13
N SER A 98 -1.67 -9.76 -9.41
CA SER A 98 -2.37 -10.39 -8.28
C SER A 98 -3.86 -10.06 -8.38
N HIS A 99 -4.72 -10.96 -7.89
CA HIS A 99 -6.15 -10.69 -7.77
C HIS A 99 -6.41 -9.62 -6.70
N VAL A 100 -7.48 -8.85 -6.86
CA VAL A 100 -7.84 -7.78 -5.90
C VAL A 100 -8.12 -8.32 -4.49
N ASP A 101 -8.49 -9.59 -4.40
CA ASP A 101 -8.83 -10.31 -3.16
C ASP A 101 -7.61 -11.03 -2.55
N ASP A 102 -6.44 -10.99 -3.20
CA ASP A 102 -5.23 -11.59 -2.64
C ASP A 102 -4.79 -10.83 -1.37
N PRO A 103 -4.30 -11.54 -0.33
CA PRO A 103 -3.82 -10.90 0.88
C PRO A 103 -2.78 -9.82 0.60
N VAL A 104 -2.85 -8.73 1.35
CA VAL A 104 -1.77 -7.73 1.37
C VAL A 104 -0.68 -8.14 2.36
N PHE A 105 0.47 -7.48 2.33
CA PHE A 105 1.55 -7.77 3.28
C PHE A 105 1.56 -6.70 4.36
N VAL A 106 1.47 -7.11 5.63
CA VAL A 106 1.42 -6.19 6.77
C VAL A 106 2.50 -6.53 7.79
N ILE A 107 3.23 -5.49 8.22
CA ILE A 107 4.18 -5.60 9.32
C ILE A 107 3.46 -5.18 10.60
N LYS A 108 3.40 -6.07 11.58
CA LYS A 108 2.95 -5.76 12.95
C LYS A 108 4.12 -5.30 13.79
N LEU A 109 4.04 -4.05 14.22
CA LEU A 109 4.84 -3.47 15.30
C LEU A 109 3.95 -3.31 16.53
N LYS A 110 4.57 -3.16 17.71
CA LYS A 110 3.87 -3.04 19.01
C LYS A 110 2.65 -2.08 19.02
N HIS A 111 2.70 -1.00 18.24
CA HIS A 111 1.65 0.02 18.21
C HIS A 111 1.19 0.42 16.80
N ARG A 112 1.67 -0.26 15.75
CA ARG A 112 1.41 0.14 14.35
C ARG A 112 1.34 -1.09 13.46
N ASN A 113 0.41 -1.08 12.51
CA ASN A 113 0.30 -2.07 11.46
C ASN A 113 0.63 -1.38 10.14
N ILE A 114 1.75 -1.72 9.51
CA ILE A 114 2.25 -1.02 8.33
C ILE A 114 1.95 -1.86 7.10
N LEU A 115 1.29 -1.28 6.11
CA LEU A 115 1.12 -1.89 4.79
C LEU A 115 2.49 -1.94 4.09
N TYR A 116 3.06 -3.14 4.00
CA TYR A 116 4.33 -3.38 3.33
C TYR A 116 4.16 -3.50 1.81
N ASN A 117 3.17 -4.28 1.36
CA ASN A 117 2.88 -4.47 -0.06
C ASN A 117 1.37 -4.65 -0.27
N GLY A 118 0.88 -4.34 -1.47
CA GLY A 118 -0.55 -4.43 -1.82
C GLY A 118 -1.23 -3.07 -1.91
N TYR A 119 -0.50 -1.99 -2.23
CA TYR A 119 -1.04 -0.64 -2.33
C TYR A 119 -2.17 -0.52 -3.37
N HIS A 120 -2.00 -1.10 -4.57
CA HIS A 120 -3.07 -1.11 -5.58
C HIS A 120 -4.34 -1.83 -5.10
N ARG A 121 -4.19 -2.96 -4.40
CA ARG A 121 -5.33 -3.72 -3.84
C ARG A 121 -6.02 -2.94 -2.73
N THR A 122 -5.23 -2.33 -1.84
CA THR A 122 -5.73 -1.49 -0.75
C THR A 122 -6.50 -0.30 -1.32
N PHE A 123 -5.94 0.39 -2.32
CA PHE A 123 -6.58 1.50 -3.01
C PHE A 123 -7.88 1.10 -3.69
N ALA A 124 -7.89 0.00 -4.45
CA ALA A 124 -9.08 -0.52 -5.11
C ALA A 124 -10.19 -0.86 -4.09
N ASN A 125 -9.83 -1.45 -2.95
CA ASN A 125 -10.78 -1.73 -1.87
C ASN A 125 -11.37 -0.45 -1.25
N ILE A 126 -10.55 0.59 -1.05
CA ILE A 126 -11.04 1.89 -0.56
C ILE A 126 -12.05 2.50 -1.54
N ILE A 127 -11.78 2.47 -2.86
CA ILE A 127 -12.71 2.99 -3.89
C ILE A 127 -14.04 2.24 -3.87
N LYS A 128 -14.00 0.92 -3.65
CA LYS A 128 -15.18 0.05 -3.55
C LYS A 128 -15.91 0.14 -2.20
N ASP A 129 -15.51 1.06 -1.33
CA ASP A 129 -16.03 1.24 0.03
C ASP A 129 -15.83 0.03 0.97
N VAL A 130 -14.90 -0.86 0.63
CA VAL A 130 -14.51 -2.00 1.47
C VAL A 130 -13.73 -1.46 2.68
N LYS A 131 -14.09 -1.94 3.89
CA LYS A 131 -13.54 -1.42 5.16
C LYS A 131 -12.40 -2.25 5.72
N THR A 132 -12.29 -3.50 5.29
CA THR A 132 -11.34 -4.47 5.82
C THR A 132 -10.58 -5.15 4.69
N ILE A 133 -9.37 -5.61 4.99
CA ILE A 133 -8.52 -6.32 4.04
C ILE A 133 -7.80 -7.45 4.75
N ASP A 134 -7.72 -8.60 4.10
CA ASP A 134 -6.93 -9.73 4.58
C ASP A 134 -5.45 -9.50 4.28
N ALA A 135 -4.59 -9.89 5.21
CA ALA A 135 -3.16 -9.69 5.11
C ALA A 135 -2.36 -10.88 5.62
N LEU A 136 -1.30 -11.23 4.90
CA LEU A 136 -0.21 -12.02 5.45
C LEU A 136 0.65 -11.12 6.31
N THR A 137 0.85 -11.54 7.54
CA THR A 137 1.36 -10.68 8.59
C THR A 137 2.58 -11.26 9.27
N ILE A 138 3.66 -10.48 9.31
CA ILE A 138 4.84 -10.78 10.11
C ILE A 138 4.92 -9.83 11.31
N LYS A 139 5.47 -10.31 12.43
CA LYS A 139 5.64 -9.53 13.66
C LYS A 139 7.13 -9.21 13.82
N LEU A 140 7.45 -7.93 14.02
CA LEU A 140 8.75 -7.50 14.51
C LEU A 140 8.57 -7.08 15.98
N GLY A 141 9.44 -7.61 16.85
CA GLY A 141 9.36 -7.47 18.31
C GLY A 141 9.40 -6.03 18.80
#